data_AF-A0A524N6J5-F1
#
_entry.id   AF-A0A524N6J5-F1
#
_cell.length_a   1.000
_cell.length_b   1.000
_cell.length_c   1.000
_cell.angle_alpha   90.00
_cell.angle_beta   90.00
_cell.angle_gamma   90.00
#
_symmetry.space_group_name_H-M   'P 1'
#
loop_
_entity.id
_entity.type
_entity.pdbx_description
1 polymer ?
#
loop_
_entity_poly.entity_id
_entity_poly.type
_entity_poly.pdbx_seq_one_letter_code
_entity_poly.pdbx_strand_id
1 'polypeptide(L)'
;MRSGYVGEIGAPRPPSRWRPVGARTRHHGRMADIDATTERAPLRVAYTVEQCWHPSPGGTAIAALRIARELEARPDDLELHLVAGRHPNVPAPEFRPVGSVAMLPLARPVLYEAWNRLNWPKVESVVGEIDVAHATGLVPCATSAPLVVTVHDIAFIHDPDKFTRHGARTMRRSLDVIGRRADRVLCSSSATMRDCEAVGLDPAKLR
;
A
#
# COMPACT_ATOMS: atom_id res chain seq x y z
N MET A 1 -51.86 -33.10 -17.28
CA MET A 1 -51.68 -31.66 -16.97
C MET A 1 -50.67 -31.53 -15.84
N ARG A 2 -49.57 -30.80 -16.12
CA ARG A 2 -48.66 -29.99 -15.25
C ARG A 2 -48.31 -30.54 -13.84
N SER A 3 -47.04 -30.87 -13.57
CA SER A 3 -45.85 -30.00 -13.38
C SER A 3 -45.77 -29.39 -11.97
N GLY A 4 -44.72 -29.76 -11.22
CA GLY A 4 -44.27 -29.10 -9.99
C GLY A 4 -42.78 -29.38 -9.76
N TYR A 5 -41.97 -28.33 -9.84
CA TYR A 5 -40.53 -28.31 -10.04
C TYR A 5 -39.72 -28.47 -8.74
N VAL A 6 -38.53 -29.03 -8.90
CA VAL A 6 -37.41 -29.14 -7.94
C VAL A 6 -36.62 -27.82 -7.88
N GLY A 7 -36.03 -27.52 -6.72
CA GLY A 7 -35.01 -26.48 -6.59
C GLY A 7 -34.15 -26.66 -5.33
N GLU A 8 -33.20 -27.59 -5.37
CA GLU A 8 -32.15 -27.72 -4.34
C GLU A 8 -31.08 -26.63 -4.51
N ILE A 9 -30.75 -26.00 -3.38
CA ILE A 9 -29.78 -24.92 -3.20
C ILE A 9 -28.36 -25.52 -3.14
N GLY A 10 -27.54 -25.21 -4.16
CA GLY A 10 -26.15 -25.63 -4.25
C GLY A 10 -25.23 -24.89 -3.28
N ALA A 11 -24.37 -25.64 -2.58
CA ALA A 11 -23.33 -25.11 -1.71
C ALA A 11 -22.14 -24.52 -2.51
N PRO A 12 -21.47 -23.46 -2.02
CA PRO A 12 -20.34 -22.84 -2.72
C PRO A 12 -19.05 -23.68 -2.63
N ARG A 13 -18.33 -23.75 -3.75
CA ARG A 13 -17.02 -24.44 -3.89
C ARG A 13 -15.88 -23.61 -3.27
N PRO A 14 -14.89 -24.25 -2.61
CA PRO A 14 -13.70 -23.57 -2.13
C PRO A 14 -12.69 -23.27 -3.26
N PRO A 15 -11.87 -22.20 -3.15
CA PRO A 15 -10.86 -21.86 -4.16
C PRO A 15 -9.69 -22.85 -4.17
N SER A 16 -9.17 -23.09 -5.38
CA SER A 16 -8.17 -24.10 -5.73
C SER A 16 -6.79 -23.85 -5.12
N ARG A 17 -6.21 -24.92 -4.56
CA ARG A 17 -4.82 -25.00 -4.10
C ARG A 17 -3.82 -24.82 -5.26
N TRP A 18 -2.80 -24.01 -5.00
CA TRP A 18 -1.55 -23.93 -5.74
C TRP A 18 -0.95 -25.32 -6.02
N ARG A 19 -0.48 -25.56 -7.26
CA ARG A 19 0.27 -26.76 -7.67
C ARG A 19 1.73 -26.40 -8.00
N PRO A 20 2.74 -27.15 -7.52
CA PRO A 20 4.12 -26.96 -7.95
C PRO A 20 4.36 -27.68 -9.28
N VAL A 21 5.07 -27.04 -10.21
CA VAL A 21 5.49 -27.65 -11.49
C VAL A 21 6.78 -28.42 -11.28
N GLY A 22 6.71 -29.73 -11.46
CA GLY A 22 7.83 -30.67 -11.52
C GLY A 22 8.48 -30.74 -12.90
N ALA A 23 9.65 -31.36 -12.92
CA ALA A 23 10.71 -31.24 -13.93
C ALA A 23 10.52 -32.06 -15.23
N ARG A 24 11.05 -31.46 -16.33
CA ARG A 24 11.74 -31.99 -17.54
C ARG A 24 11.06 -33.02 -18.46
N THR A 25 11.05 -32.67 -19.75
CA THR A 25 11.52 -33.54 -20.86
C THR A 25 11.99 -32.70 -22.04
N ARG A 26 13.14 -33.06 -22.63
CA ARG A 26 13.75 -32.41 -23.81
C ARG A 26 13.11 -32.95 -25.09
N HIS A 27 12.71 -32.07 -26.00
CA HIS A 27 12.59 -32.38 -27.42
C HIS A 27 13.15 -31.23 -28.26
N HIS A 28 14.12 -31.56 -29.10
CA HIS A 28 14.70 -30.67 -30.10
C HIS A 28 13.71 -30.48 -31.25
N GLY A 29 13.31 -29.24 -31.53
CA GLY A 29 12.51 -28.87 -32.69
C GLY A 29 12.40 -27.36 -32.84
N ARG A 30 13.02 -26.81 -33.90
CA ARG A 30 12.89 -25.47 -34.50
C ARG A 30 12.49 -24.30 -33.58
N MET A 31 13.46 -23.41 -33.36
CA MET A 31 13.22 -21.99 -33.07
C MET A 31 12.30 -21.40 -34.15
N ALA A 32 11.02 -21.28 -33.81
CA ALA A 32 10.13 -20.31 -34.42
C ALA A 32 10.01 -19.18 -33.38
N ASP A 33 10.24 -17.95 -33.85
CA ASP A 33 10.04 -16.72 -33.11
C ASP A 33 8.71 -16.74 -32.35
N ILE A 34 8.78 -16.66 -31.03
CA ILE A 34 7.65 -16.25 -30.21
C ILE A 34 7.95 -14.83 -29.79
N ASP A 35 7.67 -13.92 -30.71
CA ASP A 35 7.49 -12.51 -30.40
C ASP A 35 6.26 -12.43 -29.50
N ALA A 36 6.49 -12.28 -28.20
CA ALA A 36 5.44 -12.13 -27.19
C ALA A 36 5.91 -11.18 -26.10
N THR A 37 6.28 -9.96 -26.49
CA THR A 37 5.98 -8.78 -25.67
C THR A 37 4.47 -8.76 -25.47
N THR A 38 3.99 -9.48 -24.46
CA THR A 38 2.70 -9.14 -23.85
C THR A 38 2.92 -7.73 -23.32
N GLU A 39 2.40 -6.73 -24.02
CA GLU A 39 2.26 -5.37 -23.48
C GLU A 39 1.54 -5.53 -22.14
N ARG A 40 2.30 -5.52 -21.04
CA ARG A 40 1.72 -5.49 -19.72
C ARG A 40 1.15 -4.09 -19.58
N ALA A 41 -0.15 -4.02 -19.30
CA ALA A 41 -0.75 -2.76 -18.87
C ALA A 41 0.06 -2.19 -17.69
N PRO A 42 0.25 -0.86 -17.63
CA PRO A 42 0.93 -0.21 -16.52
C PRO A 42 0.31 -0.60 -15.18
N LEU A 43 1.14 -0.79 -14.15
CA LEU A 43 0.65 -1.08 -12.80
C LEU A 43 -0.07 0.14 -12.22
N ARG A 44 -1.33 -0.03 -11.79
CA ARG A 44 -2.09 1.04 -11.13
C ARG A 44 -1.73 1.08 -9.64
N VAL A 45 -1.15 2.18 -9.19
CA VAL A 45 -0.61 2.32 -7.83
C VAL A 45 -1.34 3.43 -7.09
N ALA A 46 -2.07 3.10 -6.02
CA ALA A 46 -2.54 4.12 -5.07
C ALA A 46 -1.40 4.53 -4.13
N TYR A 47 -0.99 5.78 -4.18
CA TYR A 47 0.18 6.30 -3.48
C TYR A 47 -0.22 7.38 -2.47
N THR A 48 -0.08 7.09 -1.18
CA THR A 48 -0.53 8.05 -0.17
C THR A 48 0.41 9.24 -0.05
N VAL A 49 -0.14 10.44 0.16
CA VAL A 49 0.64 11.69 0.38
C VAL A 49 0.14 12.49 1.60
N GLU A 50 -0.53 11.82 2.54
CA GLU A 50 -1.18 12.43 3.71
C GLU A 50 -0.23 13.29 4.57
N GLN A 51 1.06 12.94 4.63
CA GLN A 51 2.08 13.68 5.38
C GLN A 51 2.33 15.10 4.84
N CYS A 52 1.97 15.39 3.59
CA CYS A 52 2.04 16.75 3.03
C CYS A 52 1.14 17.74 3.77
N TRP A 53 0.08 17.25 4.44
CA TRP A 53 -0.86 18.05 5.21
C TRP A 53 -0.58 18.07 6.71
N HIS A 54 0.50 17.46 7.18
CA HIS A 54 0.84 17.46 8.62
C HIS A 54 1.07 18.89 9.13
N PRO A 55 0.89 19.18 10.44
CA PRO A 55 1.12 20.52 10.97
C PRO A 55 2.58 20.97 10.81
N SER A 56 3.50 20.01 10.78
CA SER A 56 4.91 20.18 10.44
C SER A 56 5.30 19.07 9.47
N PRO A 57 5.08 19.24 8.16
CA PRO A 57 5.56 18.30 7.16
C PRO A 57 7.09 18.30 7.15
N GLY A 58 7.70 17.13 6.99
CA GLY A 58 9.15 16.98 7.09
C GLY A 58 9.75 16.16 5.95
N GLY A 59 10.90 15.55 6.22
CA GLY A 59 11.63 14.73 5.24
C GLY A 59 10.80 13.59 4.65
N THR A 60 9.83 13.04 5.38
CA THR A 60 8.89 12.02 4.89
C THR A 60 7.98 12.55 3.78
N ALA A 61 7.55 13.81 3.84
CA ALA A 61 6.78 14.44 2.78
C ALA A 61 7.65 14.72 1.54
N ILE A 62 8.86 15.26 1.75
CA ILE A 62 9.82 15.48 0.66
C ILE A 62 10.19 14.18 -0.04
N ALA A 63 10.48 13.12 0.71
CA ALA A 63 10.81 11.82 0.16
C ALA A 63 9.65 11.27 -0.69
N ALA A 64 8.43 11.32 -0.16
CA ALA A 64 7.27 10.83 -0.89
C ALA A 64 7.01 11.59 -2.18
N LEU A 65 7.14 12.93 -2.18
CA LEU A 65 6.97 13.76 -3.36
C LEU A 65 8.05 13.53 -4.41
N ARG A 66 9.31 13.38 -3.99
CA ARG A 66 10.41 13.08 -4.91
C ARG A 66 10.26 11.70 -5.54
N ILE A 67 9.88 10.70 -4.75
CA ILE A 67 9.60 9.36 -5.28
C ILE A 67 8.41 9.41 -6.24
N ALA A 68 7.31 10.09 -5.89
CA ALA A 68 6.16 10.24 -6.78
C ALA A 68 6.58 10.81 -8.14
N ARG A 69 7.38 11.88 -8.16
CA ARG A 69 7.91 12.48 -9.39
C ARG A 69 8.70 11.49 -10.26
N GLU A 70 9.55 10.66 -9.65
CA GLU A 70 10.34 9.66 -10.39
C GLU A 70 9.49 8.51 -10.91
N LEU A 71 8.41 8.15 -10.21
CA LEU A 71 7.45 7.13 -10.66
C LEU A 71 6.56 7.67 -11.79
N GLU A 72 6.09 8.92 -11.68
CA GLU A 72 5.30 9.60 -12.72
C GLU A 72 6.08 9.80 -14.03
N ALA A 73 7.41 9.83 -13.96
CA ALA A 73 8.29 9.87 -15.13
C ALA A 73 8.38 8.53 -15.89
N ARG A 74 7.65 7.49 -15.45
CA ARG A 74 7.63 6.14 -16.04
C ARG A 74 6.20 5.67 -16.36
N PRO A 75 5.44 6.41 -17.20
CA PRO A 75 4.03 6.10 -17.47
C PRO A 75 3.81 4.75 -18.17
N ASP A 76 4.84 4.22 -18.84
CA ASP A 76 4.79 2.91 -19.48
C ASP A 76 4.88 1.75 -18.46
N ASP A 77 5.46 2.00 -17.28
CA ASP A 77 5.63 1.00 -16.23
C ASP A 77 4.45 1.00 -15.24
N LEU A 78 3.97 2.20 -14.88
CA LEU A 78 2.94 2.37 -13.85
C LEU A 78 2.11 3.65 -14.03
N GLU A 79 0.88 3.58 -13.53
CA GLU A 79 -0.05 4.71 -13.36
C GLU A 79 -0.13 5.05 -11.86
N LEU A 80 0.23 6.27 -11.49
CA LEU A 80 0.26 6.70 -10.08
C LEU A 80 -0.99 7.51 -9.72
N HIS A 81 -1.75 7.04 -8.74
CA HIS A 81 -2.89 7.77 -8.18
C HIS A 81 -2.54 8.29 -6.78
N LEU A 82 -2.38 9.61 -6.65
CA LEU A 82 -2.09 10.23 -5.35
C LEU A 82 -3.35 10.25 -4.47
N VAL A 83 -3.22 9.82 -3.21
CA VAL A 83 -4.35 9.74 -2.26
C VAL A 83 -4.04 10.41 -0.93
N ALA A 84 -4.99 11.17 -0.41
CA ALA A 84 -4.93 11.75 0.94
C ALA A 84 -6.31 11.72 1.63
N GLY A 85 -6.32 12.05 2.92
CA GLY A 85 -7.56 12.36 3.64
C GLY A 85 -8.21 13.66 3.19
N ARG A 86 -9.39 13.95 3.72
CA ARG A 86 -10.05 15.24 3.50
C ARG A 86 -9.32 16.35 4.25
N HIS A 87 -8.86 17.36 3.51
CA HIS A 87 -8.24 18.55 4.07
C HIS A 87 -8.92 19.82 3.55
N PRO A 88 -9.17 20.82 4.40
CA PRO A 88 -9.77 22.09 3.97
C PRO A 88 -8.76 23.03 3.31
N ASN A 89 -7.46 22.80 3.54
CA ASN A 89 -6.39 23.69 3.12
C ASN A 89 -5.47 22.97 2.12
N VAL A 90 -4.80 23.75 1.27
CA VAL A 90 -3.70 23.25 0.45
C VAL A 90 -2.41 23.17 1.27
N PRO A 91 -1.50 22.22 1.00
CA PRO A 91 -0.17 22.20 1.60
C PRO A 91 0.62 23.46 1.27
N ALA A 92 1.63 23.75 2.11
CA ALA A 92 2.64 24.75 1.80
C ALA A 92 3.33 24.40 0.46
N PRO A 93 3.76 25.40 -0.33
CA PRO A 93 4.23 25.19 -1.70
C PRO A 93 5.29 24.08 -1.86
N GLU A 94 6.22 23.97 -0.92
CA GLU A 94 7.31 23.00 -0.91
C GLU A 94 6.87 21.55 -0.61
N PHE A 95 5.68 21.37 -0.05
CA PHE A 95 5.08 20.07 0.24
C PHE A 95 3.86 19.76 -0.63
N ARG A 96 3.60 20.58 -1.65
CA ARG A 96 2.43 20.41 -2.50
C ARG A 96 2.67 19.29 -3.52
N PRO A 97 1.81 18.24 -3.56
CA PRO A 97 1.87 17.27 -4.63
C PRO A 97 1.63 17.91 -6.00
N VAL A 98 2.32 17.41 -7.01
CA VAL A 98 2.08 17.78 -8.42
C VAL A 98 0.92 16.92 -8.92
N GLY A 99 0.01 17.51 -9.70
CA GLY A 99 -1.16 16.79 -10.22
C GLY A 99 -2.35 16.75 -9.25
N SER A 100 -3.31 15.88 -9.55
CA SER A 100 -4.53 15.71 -8.75
C SER A 100 -4.29 14.74 -7.59
N VAL A 101 -4.93 15.04 -6.46
CA VAL A 101 -4.93 14.15 -5.28
C VAL A 101 -6.37 13.73 -5.00
N ALA A 102 -6.63 12.43 -5.04
CA ALA A 102 -7.92 11.87 -4.68
C ALA A 102 -8.10 11.93 -3.15
N MET A 103 -9.21 12.51 -2.70
CA MET A 103 -9.46 12.81 -1.30
C MET A 103 -10.46 11.83 -0.69
N LEU A 104 -10.04 11.09 0.34
CA LEU A 104 -10.91 10.23 1.15
C LEU A 104 -11.85 11.05 2.04
N PRO A 105 -13.00 10.50 2.48
CA PRO A 105 -14.04 11.27 3.18
C PRO A 105 -13.73 11.60 4.65
N LEU A 106 -12.54 11.26 5.17
CA LEU A 106 -12.16 11.45 6.57
C LEU A 106 -10.98 12.41 6.69
N ALA A 107 -11.03 13.30 7.68
CA ALA A 107 -9.88 14.13 8.07
C ALA A 107 -8.85 13.29 8.84
N ARG A 108 -7.57 13.72 8.80
CA ARG A 108 -6.41 12.95 9.29
C ARG A 108 -6.59 12.20 10.61
N PRO A 109 -7.01 12.83 11.73
CA PRO A 109 -7.03 12.14 13.01
C PRO A 109 -7.97 10.94 13.00
N VAL A 110 -9.12 11.09 12.34
CA VAL A 110 -10.11 10.03 12.18
C VAL A 110 -9.65 9.01 11.15
N LEU A 111 -9.05 9.47 10.04
CA LEU A 111 -8.51 8.59 9.00
C LEU A 111 -7.48 7.61 9.55
N TYR A 112 -6.53 8.10 10.35
CA TYR A 112 -5.48 7.26 10.93
C TYR A 112 -6.01 6.22 11.91
N GLU A 113 -6.97 6.58 12.76
CA GLU A 113 -7.60 5.61 13.65
C GLU A 113 -8.45 4.61 12.85
N ALA A 114 -9.18 5.06 11.81
CA ALA A 114 -10.01 4.19 10.98
C ALA A 114 -9.16 3.19 10.17
N TRP A 115 -8.06 3.63 9.55
CA TRP A 115 -7.12 2.76 8.86
C TRP A 115 -6.47 1.73 9.79
N ASN A 116 -6.04 2.16 10.98
CA ASN A 116 -5.40 1.27 11.95
C ASN A 116 -6.36 0.27 12.62
N ARG A 117 -7.66 0.57 12.68
CA ARG A 117 -8.63 -0.25 13.41
C ARG A 117 -9.58 -1.03 12.52
N LEU A 118 -9.96 -0.45 11.38
CA LEU A 118 -11.11 -0.90 10.59
C LEU A 118 -10.74 -1.27 9.15
N ASN A 119 -9.51 -1.00 8.70
CA ASN A 119 -9.14 -1.10 7.29
C ASN A 119 -10.14 -0.36 6.38
N TRP A 120 -10.52 0.87 6.76
CA TRP A 120 -11.49 1.69 6.06
C TRP A 120 -11.24 3.20 6.29
N PRO A 121 -11.57 4.12 5.35
CA PRO A 121 -12.03 3.87 3.98
C PRO A 121 -10.89 3.43 3.08
N LYS A 122 -11.18 2.48 2.20
CA LYS A 122 -10.23 1.91 1.25
C LYS A 122 -9.84 2.96 0.21
N VAL A 123 -8.57 3.01 -0.18
CA VAL A 123 -8.09 3.94 -1.21
C VAL A 123 -8.84 3.74 -2.54
N GLU A 124 -9.22 2.50 -2.85
CA GLU A 124 -9.99 2.13 -4.05
C GLU A 124 -11.33 2.88 -4.16
N SER A 125 -11.91 3.38 -3.06
CA SER A 125 -13.18 4.11 -3.11
C SER A 125 -13.09 5.47 -3.81
N VAL A 126 -11.88 6.00 -4.01
CA VAL A 126 -11.65 7.32 -4.62
C VAL A 126 -10.74 7.29 -5.85
N VAL A 127 -9.98 6.21 -6.05
CA VAL A 127 -9.12 6.03 -7.25
C VAL A 127 -9.59 4.91 -8.18
N GLY A 128 -10.59 4.11 -7.77
CA GLY A 128 -11.02 2.94 -8.53
C GLY A 128 -10.13 1.72 -8.29
N GLU A 129 -10.10 0.81 -9.26
CA GLU A 129 -9.30 -0.41 -9.18
C GLU A 129 -7.80 -0.11 -9.24
N ILE A 130 -7.04 -0.77 -8.36
CA ILE A 130 -5.59 -0.65 -8.29
C ILE A 130 -4.96 -2.04 -8.18
N ASP A 131 -3.69 -2.14 -8.59
CA ASP A 131 -2.92 -3.37 -8.50
C ASP A 131 -2.08 -3.41 -7.22
N VAL A 132 -1.65 -2.25 -6.70
CA VAL A 132 -0.87 -2.11 -5.46
C VAL A 132 -1.25 -0.81 -4.74
N ALA A 133 -1.29 -0.85 -3.41
CA ALA A 133 -1.31 0.35 -2.57
C ALA A 133 0.06 0.58 -1.94
N HIS A 134 0.57 1.81 -1.99
CA HIS A 134 1.80 2.23 -1.35
C HIS A 134 1.52 3.30 -0.30
N ALA A 135 1.58 2.89 0.96
CA ALA A 135 1.55 3.80 2.10
C ALA A 135 2.96 4.37 2.36
N THR A 136 3.15 5.66 2.16
CA THR A 136 4.46 6.32 2.20
C THR A 136 4.76 6.96 3.56
N GLY A 137 3.76 6.99 4.43
CA GLY A 137 3.90 7.29 5.85
C GLY A 137 3.68 6.04 6.69
N LEU A 138 4.04 6.13 7.97
CA LEU A 138 3.97 5.00 8.91
C LEU A 138 2.55 4.41 9.06
N VAL A 139 1.48 5.18 8.79
CA VAL A 139 0.11 4.68 8.88
C VAL A 139 -0.30 3.97 7.58
N PRO A 140 -0.47 2.63 7.58
CA PRO A 140 -0.82 1.90 6.37
C PRO A 140 -2.22 2.30 5.91
N CYS A 141 -2.36 2.65 4.64
CA CYS A 141 -3.68 2.94 4.10
C CYS A 141 -4.58 1.70 4.14
N ALA A 142 -5.88 1.94 4.16
CA ALA A 142 -6.82 0.87 3.97
C ALA A 142 -6.88 0.47 2.50
N THR A 143 -6.83 -0.83 2.24
CA THR A 143 -6.89 -1.40 0.89
C THR A 143 -7.26 -2.88 0.94
N SER A 144 -7.71 -3.41 -0.21
CA SER A 144 -7.86 -4.84 -0.52
C SER A 144 -6.74 -5.35 -1.44
N ALA A 145 -6.00 -4.45 -2.07
CA ALA A 145 -4.86 -4.77 -2.92
C ALA A 145 -3.62 -5.11 -2.08
N PRO A 146 -2.59 -5.74 -2.67
CA PRO A 146 -1.28 -5.85 -2.05
C PRO A 146 -0.77 -4.51 -1.53
N LEU A 147 -0.21 -4.53 -0.32
CA LEU A 147 0.19 -3.32 0.42
C LEU A 147 1.69 -3.24 0.60
N VAL A 148 2.27 -2.16 0.08
CA VAL A 148 3.65 -1.72 0.35
C VAL A 148 3.61 -0.57 1.35
N VAL A 149 4.47 -0.62 2.37
CA VAL A 149 4.58 0.46 3.37
C VAL A 149 6.01 0.94 3.46
N THR A 150 6.25 2.25 3.35
CA THR A 150 7.56 2.84 3.65
C THR A 150 7.63 3.21 5.14
N VAL A 151 8.67 2.70 5.82
CA VAL A 151 9.02 3.06 7.19
C VAL A 151 10.33 3.84 7.16
N HIS A 152 10.29 5.09 7.64
CA HIS A 152 11.46 5.96 7.70
C HIS A 152 12.26 5.76 8.99
N ASP A 153 11.57 5.64 10.11
CA ASP A 153 12.12 5.34 11.43
C ASP A 153 10.97 4.86 12.34
N ILE A 154 11.35 4.34 13.51
CA ILE A 154 10.43 4.02 14.59
C ILE A 154 10.84 4.74 15.88
N ALA A 155 11.28 6.00 15.79
CA ALA A 155 11.85 6.75 16.91
C ALA A 155 10.92 6.82 18.14
N PHE A 156 9.60 6.74 17.94
CA PHE A 156 8.60 6.68 19.02
C PHE A 156 8.66 5.41 19.89
N ILE A 157 9.39 4.39 19.46
CA ILE A 157 9.70 3.20 20.27
C ILE A 157 10.82 3.53 21.27
N HIS A 158 11.87 4.20 20.82
CA HIS A 158 13.06 4.50 21.63
C HIS A 158 12.89 5.74 22.51
N ASP A 159 12.27 6.79 21.97
CA ASP A 159 12.12 8.09 22.62
C ASP A 159 10.63 8.52 22.69
N PRO A 160 9.75 7.76 23.37
CA PRO A 160 8.32 8.05 23.35
C PRO A 160 7.93 9.42 23.94
N ASP A 161 8.74 9.98 24.83
CA ASP A 161 8.50 11.27 25.46
C ASP A 161 8.69 12.45 24.50
N LYS A 162 9.34 12.24 23.34
CA LYS A 162 9.44 13.23 22.25
C LYS A 162 8.15 13.32 21.42
N PHE A 163 7.18 12.45 21.69
CA PHE A 163 5.92 12.38 20.95
C PHE A 163 4.73 12.61 21.88
N THR A 164 3.61 13.08 21.31
CA THR A 164 2.36 13.09 22.08
C THR A 164 1.96 11.66 22.44
N ARG A 165 1.36 11.46 23.62
CA ARG A 165 0.86 10.14 24.06
C ARG A 165 -0.08 9.50 23.03
N HIS A 166 -0.92 10.32 22.39
CA HIS A 166 -1.80 9.86 21.33
C HIS A 166 -1.01 9.45 20.08
N GLY A 167 -0.10 10.30 19.59
CA GLY A 167 0.73 10.00 18.42
C GLY A 167 1.55 8.72 18.58
N ALA A 168 2.26 8.56 19.70
CA ALA A 168 3.03 7.35 19.97
C ALA A 168 2.14 6.10 20.04
N ARG A 169 0.92 6.20 20.58
CA ARG A 169 -0.05 5.09 20.60
C ARG A 169 -0.53 4.72 19.19
N THR A 170 -0.88 5.71 18.37
CA THR A 170 -1.33 5.50 16.99
C THR A 170 -0.22 4.89 16.14
N MET A 171 1.02 5.36 16.27
CA MET A 171 2.18 4.83 15.55
C MET A 171 2.57 3.41 15.99
N ARG A 172 2.51 3.10 17.30
CA ARG A 172 2.70 1.71 17.78
C ARG A 172 1.67 0.76 17.20
N ARG A 173 0.38 1.13 17.26
CA ARG A 173 -0.68 0.34 16.62
C ARG A 173 -0.42 0.18 15.13
N SER A 174 0.10 1.21 14.49
CA SER A 174 0.47 1.17 13.08
C SER A 174 1.46 0.06 12.76
N LEU A 175 2.49 -0.14 13.60
CA LEU A 175 3.43 -1.24 13.43
C LEU A 175 2.76 -2.61 13.52
N ASP A 176 1.84 -2.81 14.46
CA ASP A 176 1.06 -4.06 14.57
C ASP A 176 0.22 -4.30 13.32
N VAL A 177 -0.31 -3.24 12.71
CA VAL A 177 -1.11 -3.30 11.48
C VAL A 177 -0.21 -3.58 10.28
N ILE A 178 0.96 -2.95 10.19
CA ILE A 178 1.97 -3.19 9.16
C ILE A 178 2.41 -4.66 9.19
N GLY A 179 2.81 -5.19 10.34
CA GLY A 179 3.26 -6.58 10.45
C GLY A 179 2.23 -7.59 9.95
N ARG A 180 0.94 -7.33 10.23
CA ARG A 180 -0.17 -8.18 9.81
C ARG A 180 -0.57 -8.02 8.34
N ARG A 181 -0.56 -6.80 7.80
CA ARG A 181 -1.20 -6.47 6.51
C ARG A 181 -0.23 -6.14 5.38
N ALA A 182 0.96 -5.65 5.68
CA ALA A 182 1.90 -5.31 4.62
C ALA A 182 2.43 -6.58 3.96
N ASP A 183 2.46 -6.56 2.63
CA ASP A 183 3.15 -7.55 1.81
C ASP A 183 4.63 -7.23 1.73
N ARG A 184 4.99 -5.94 1.65
CA ARG A 184 6.37 -5.45 1.71
C ARG A 184 6.49 -4.20 2.57
N VAL A 185 7.60 -4.09 3.27
CA VAL A 185 7.96 -2.93 4.06
C VAL A 185 9.29 -2.40 3.55
N LEU A 186 9.28 -1.19 3.00
CA LEU A 186 10.49 -0.52 2.53
C LEU A 186 11.08 0.28 3.69
N CYS A 187 12.33 0.01 4.04
CA CYS A 187 13.05 0.73 5.07
C CYS A 187 13.96 1.78 4.44
N SER A 188 13.93 3.01 4.97
CA SER A 188 14.78 4.11 4.45
C SER A 188 16.28 3.86 4.61
N SER A 189 16.67 2.94 5.49
CA SER A 189 18.06 2.61 5.80
C SER A 189 18.17 1.22 6.42
N SER A 190 19.40 0.67 6.45
CA SER A 190 19.68 -0.58 7.16
C SER A 190 19.50 -0.46 8.67
N ALA A 191 19.64 0.74 9.24
CA ALA A 191 19.34 0.99 10.66
C ALA A 191 17.85 0.84 10.93
N THR A 192 17.01 1.51 10.15
CA THR A 192 15.55 1.39 10.22
C THR A 192 15.09 -0.05 10.01
N MET A 193 15.72 -0.79 9.09
CA MET A 193 15.43 -2.20 8.87
C MET A 193 15.69 -3.06 10.12
N ARG A 194 16.84 -2.87 10.77
CA ARG A 194 17.17 -3.56 12.04
C ARG A 194 16.20 -3.18 13.16
N ASP A 195 15.81 -1.93 13.25
CA ASP A 195 14.84 -1.47 14.25
C ASP A 195 13.47 -2.13 14.02
N CYS A 196 13.01 -2.19 12.76
CA CYS A 196 11.79 -2.90 12.37
C CYS A 196 11.84 -4.40 12.74
N GLU A 197 12.96 -5.08 12.43
CA GLU A 197 13.16 -6.48 12.80
C GLU A 197 13.17 -6.68 14.32
N ALA A 198 13.83 -5.79 15.06
CA ALA A 198 13.91 -5.84 16.52
C ALA A 198 12.55 -5.69 17.21
N VAL A 199 11.60 -4.98 16.59
CA VAL A 199 10.21 -4.89 17.06
C VAL A 199 9.29 -5.96 16.48
N GLY A 200 9.84 -6.95 15.77
CA GLY A 200 9.14 -8.17 15.37
C GLY A 200 8.49 -8.13 13.99
N LEU A 201 8.86 -7.18 13.10
CA LEU A 201 8.45 -7.26 11.70
C LEU A 201 9.20 -8.41 11.01
N ASP A 202 8.47 -9.18 10.20
CA ASP A 202 9.01 -10.32 9.46
C ASP A 202 10.14 -9.90 8.50
N PRO A 203 11.39 -10.37 8.69
CA PRO A 203 12.53 -10.03 7.83
C PRO A 203 12.30 -10.35 6.35
N ALA A 204 11.49 -11.36 6.02
CA ALA A 204 11.19 -11.72 4.63
C ALA A 204 10.41 -10.62 3.89
N LYS A 205 9.70 -9.76 4.63
CA LYS A 205 8.92 -8.63 4.10
C LYS A 205 9.72 -7.33 3.99
N LEU A 206 10.84 -7.21 4.71
CA LEU A 206 11.65 -5.99 4.76
C LEU A 206 12.50 -5.83 3.50
N ARG A 207 12.65 -4.61 2.99
CA ARG A 207 13.46 -4.24 1.82
C ARG A 207 14.23 -2.95 2.07
#